data_AF-A0A0C9WAG1-F1
#
_entry.id   AF-A0A0C9WAG1-F1
#
_cell.length_a   1.000
_cell.length_b   1.000
_cell.length_c   1.000
_cell.angle_alpha   90.00
_cell.angle_beta   90.00
_cell.angle_gamma   90.00
#
_symmetry.space_group_name_H-M   'P 1'
#
loop_
_entity.id
_entity.type
_entity.pdbx_description
1 polymer ?
#
loop_
_entity_poly.entity_id
_entity_poly.type
_entity_poly.pdbx_seq_one_letter_code
_entity_poly.pdbx_strand_id
1 'polypeptide(L)'
;MGLTYSLLREVYPPTPSFTEASVPDLSGKVVIVTGANAGIGKETARVLLAKNAKVYIACRDASKGEAALKGLKDRTGRDAYLLQLNLSNLKAVKAAAEEFTSKEKQLHILFNNAYNFILWDVTLGALTQLYAGTSPEAATLGGQYLVPWARLGTPRADTGDEQLGKELWTWLEEQVERV
;
A
#
# COMPACT_ATOMS: atom_id res chain seq x y z
N MET A 1 27.42 -1.34 -14.99
CA MET A 1 26.79 -2.68 -15.09
C MET A 1 25.73 -2.61 -16.17
N GLY A 2 25.76 -3.51 -17.15
CA GLY A 2 24.97 -3.38 -18.40
C GLY A 2 23.47 -3.69 -18.23
N LEU A 3 22.70 -3.27 -19.23
CA LEU A 3 21.24 -3.42 -19.33
C LEU A 3 20.76 -4.87 -19.05
N THR A 4 21.52 -5.86 -19.52
CA THR A 4 21.25 -7.30 -19.32
C THR A 4 21.31 -7.75 -17.86
N TYR A 5 22.23 -7.21 -17.06
CA TYR A 5 22.34 -7.54 -15.63
C TYR A 5 21.19 -6.92 -14.83
N SER A 6 20.75 -5.71 -15.19
CA SER A 6 19.58 -5.07 -14.57
C SER A 6 18.31 -5.87 -14.81
N LEU A 7 18.07 -6.29 -16.06
CA LEU A 7 16.94 -7.13 -16.45
C LEU A 7 16.94 -8.47 -15.70
N LEU A 8 18.09 -9.17 -15.62
CA LEU A 8 18.16 -10.44 -14.89
C LEU A 8 17.87 -10.29 -13.40
N ARG A 9 18.29 -9.19 -12.76
CA ARG A 9 18.07 -8.93 -11.34
C ARG A 9 16.63 -8.51 -11.01
N GLU A 10 15.89 -8.02 -12.00
CA GLU A 10 14.45 -7.74 -11.90
C GLU A 10 13.60 -9.00 -12.14
N VAL A 11 14.00 -9.82 -13.12
CA VAL A 11 13.33 -11.09 -13.46
C VAL A 11 13.70 -12.23 -12.50
N TYR A 12 14.81 -12.12 -11.77
CA TYR A 12 15.23 -13.05 -10.71
C TYR A 12 15.80 -12.26 -9.52
N PRO A 13 14.94 -11.63 -8.69
CA PRO A 13 15.41 -10.94 -7.51
C PRO A 13 16.04 -11.94 -6.52
N PRO A 14 17.09 -11.52 -5.78
CA PRO A 14 17.70 -12.34 -4.74
C PRO A 14 16.69 -12.57 -3.60
N THR A 15 16.95 -13.57 -2.76
CA THR A 15 16.15 -13.86 -1.57
C THR A 15 15.97 -12.61 -0.71
N PRO A 16 14.74 -12.29 -0.24
CA PRO A 16 14.49 -11.12 0.58
C PRO A 16 15.17 -11.24 1.95
N SER A 17 15.83 -10.17 2.39
CA SER A 17 16.35 -10.04 3.76
C SER A 17 15.28 -9.63 4.78
N PHE A 18 14.24 -8.92 4.32
CA PHE A 18 13.08 -8.54 5.11
C PHE A 18 11.94 -9.54 4.94
N THR A 19 11.31 -9.97 6.02
CA THR A 19 10.21 -10.94 6.01
C THR A 19 9.03 -10.43 6.84
N GLU A 20 7.91 -11.14 6.82
CA GLU A 20 6.76 -10.81 7.69
C GLU A 20 7.12 -10.82 9.18
N ALA A 21 8.07 -11.67 9.58
CA ALA A 21 8.56 -11.71 10.96
C ALA A 21 9.25 -10.40 11.34
N SER A 22 9.89 -9.73 10.38
CA SER A 22 10.58 -8.44 10.54
C SER A 22 9.64 -7.25 10.74
N VAL A 23 8.35 -7.37 10.42
CA VAL A 23 7.37 -6.30 10.69
C VAL A 23 7.23 -6.13 12.21
N PRO A 24 7.39 -4.91 12.76
CA PRO A 24 7.30 -4.67 14.20
C PRO A 24 5.86 -4.83 14.71
N ASP A 25 5.69 -4.77 16.02
CA ASP A 25 4.36 -4.59 16.59
C ASP A 25 3.77 -3.22 16.20
N LEU A 26 2.51 -3.23 15.76
CA LEU A 26 1.79 -2.06 15.28
C LEU A 26 0.56 -1.75 16.14
N SER A 27 0.56 -2.18 17.41
CA SER A 27 -0.52 -1.86 18.36
C SER A 27 -0.76 -0.36 18.42
N GLY A 28 -2.03 0.03 18.34
CA GLY A 28 -2.44 1.45 18.33
C GLY A 28 -2.24 2.18 17.00
N LYS A 29 -1.71 1.52 15.95
CA LYS A 29 -1.59 2.10 14.62
C LYS A 29 -2.84 1.84 13.79
N VAL A 30 -3.32 2.88 13.12
CA VAL A 30 -4.46 2.86 12.20
C VAL A 30 -3.95 2.92 10.77
N VAL A 31 -4.34 1.94 9.95
CA VAL A 31 -3.79 1.70 8.62
C VAL A 31 -4.89 1.56 7.59
N ILE A 32 -4.74 2.20 6.43
CA ILE A 32 -5.59 1.96 5.25
C ILE A 32 -4.77 1.21 4.20
N VAL A 33 -5.34 0.15 3.62
CA VAL A 33 -4.76 -0.57 2.49
C VAL A 33 -5.73 -0.54 1.31
N THR A 34 -5.38 0.15 0.22
CA THR A 34 -6.21 0.19 -0.99
C THR A 34 -6.08 -1.12 -1.78
N GLY A 35 -7.14 -1.53 -2.48
CA GLY A 35 -7.15 -2.79 -3.25
C GLY A 35 -7.00 -4.05 -2.40
N ALA A 36 -7.23 -3.98 -1.09
CA ALA A 36 -6.99 -5.08 -0.16
C ALA A 36 -8.06 -6.18 -0.13
N ASN A 37 -8.99 -6.18 -1.10
CA ASN A 37 -9.94 -7.26 -1.27
C ASN A 37 -9.31 -8.52 -1.90
N ALA A 38 -8.15 -8.40 -2.56
CA ALA A 38 -7.45 -9.52 -3.20
C ALA A 38 -5.93 -9.28 -3.29
N GLY A 39 -5.19 -10.32 -3.72
CA GLY A 39 -3.78 -10.24 -4.08
C GLY A 39 -2.87 -9.66 -2.98
N ILE A 40 -1.90 -8.85 -3.41
CA ILE A 40 -0.87 -8.25 -2.54
C ILE A 40 -1.50 -7.38 -1.44
N GLY A 41 -2.50 -6.56 -1.76
CA GLY A 41 -3.17 -5.72 -0.75
C GLY A 41 -3.83 -6.54 0.36
N LYS A 42 -4.48 -7.66 0.02
CA LYS A 42 -5.08 -8.57 1.01
C LYS A 42 -4.02 -9.22 1.89
N GLU A 43 -2.90 -9.63 1.31
CA GLU A 43 -1.81 -10.25 2.05
C GLU A 43 -1.12 -9.26 2.99
N THR A 44 -0.91 -8.02 2.55
CA THR A 44 -0.43 -6.93 3.41
C THR A 44 -1.39 -6.65 4.55
N ALA A 45 -2.71 -6.56 4.29
CA ALA A 45 -3.70 -6.39 5.34
C ALA A 45 -3.63 -7.53 6.38
N ARG A 46 -3.42 -8.78 5.94
CA ARG A 46 -3.26 -9.92 6.85
C ARG A 46 -2.05 -9.75 7.78
N VAL A 47 -0.88 -9.40 7.22
CA VAL A 47 0.34 -9.23 8.03
C VAL A 47 0.17 -8.10 9.03
N LEU A 48 -0.40 -6.97 8.61
CA LEU A 48 -0.68 -5.82 9.48
C LEU A 48 -1.62 -6.19 10.64
N LEU A 49 -2.70 -6.93 10.35
CA LEU A 49 -3.61 -7.44 11.38
C LEU A 49 -2.88 -8.36 12.36
N ALA A 50 -2.10 -9.31 11.85
CA ALA A 50 -1.32 -10.23 12.69
C ALA A 50 -0.31 -9.50 13.60
N LYS A 51 0.07 -8.28 13.21
CA LYS A 51 0.95 -7.37 13.97
C LYS A 51 0.17 -6.31 14.77
N ASN A 52 -1.07 -6.59 15.15
CA ASN A 52 -1.91 -5.76 16.04
C ASN A 52 -2.36 -4.40 15.49
N ALA A 53 -2.16 -4.10 14.20
CA ALA A 53 -2.67 -2.86 13.61
C ALA A 53 -4.22 -2.88 13.52
N LYS A 54 -4.83 -1.69 13.61
CA LYS A 54 -6.22 -1.47 13.20
C LYS A 54 -6.26 -1.22 11.70
N VAL A 55 -6.78 -2.17 10.93
CA VAL A 55 -6.69 -2.16 9.46
C VAL A 55 -8.04 -1.89 8.81
N TYR A 56 -8.07 -0.86 7.95
CA TYR A 56 -9.13 -0.59 7.00
C TYR A 56 -8.73 -1.14 5.63
N ILE A 57 -9.50 -2.08 5.09
CA ILE A 57 -9.37 -2.50 3.70
C ILE A 57 -10.24 -1.58 2.83
N ALA A 58 -9.59 -0.88 1.89
CA ALA A 58 -10.27 0.05 1.01
C ALA A 58 -10.46 -0.57 -0.37
N CYS A 59 -11.72 -0.75 -0.80
CA CYS A 59 -12.03 -1.32 -2.11
C CYS A 59 -13.36 -0.82 -2.69
N ARG A 60 -13.52 -0.99 -4.01
CA ARG A 60 -14.68 -0.52 -4.77
C ARG A 60 -15.96 -1.32 -4.51
N ASP A 61 -15.81 -2.64 -4.51
CA ASP A 61 -16.90 -3.60 -4.44
C ASP A 61 -17.05 -4.07 -3.00
N ALA A 62 -18.15 -3.66 -2.35
CA ALA A 62 -18.41 -3.99 -0.96
C ALA A 62 -18.55 -5.50 -0.74
N SER A 63 -19.21 -6.22 -1.65
CA SER A 63 -19.39 -7.68 -1.54
C SER A 63 -18.05 -8.42 -1.54
N LYS A 64 -17.13 -8.02 -2.43
CA LYS A 64 -15.76 -8.56 -2.43
C LYS A 64 -14.97 -8.14 -1.19
N GLY A 65 -15.22 -6.94 -0.68
CA GLY A 65 -14.66 -6.44 0.57
C GLY A 65 -15.07 -7.28 1.77
N GLU A 66 -16.37 -7.54 1.94
CA GLU A 66 -16.93 -8.37 3.02
C GLU A 66 -16.38 -9.81 2.97
N ALA A 67 -16.31 -10.40 1.78
CA ALA A 67 -15.68 -11.71 1.60
C ALA A 67 -14.20 -11.71 2.00
N ALA A 68 -13.48 -10.61 1.74
CA ALA A 68 -12.10 -10.44 2.17
C ALA A 68 -11.98 -10.28 3.69
N LEU A 69 -12.87 -9.53 4.34
CA LEU A 69 -12.92 -9.39 5.80
C LEU A 69 -13.05 -10.75 6.47
N LYS A 70 -14.00 -11.58 6.03
CA LYS A 70 -14.16 -12.94 6.56
C LYS A 70 -12.89 -13.76 6.39
N GLY A 71 -12.30 -13.77 5.19
CA GLY A 71 -11.07 -14.51 4.94
C GLY A 71 -9.86 -14.01 5.75
N LEU A 72 -9.80 -12.71 6.07
CA LEU A 72 -8.78 -12.15 6.96
C LEU A 72 -9.00 -12.56 8.41
N LYS A 73 -10.26 -12.51 8.87
CA LYS A 73 -10.64 -12.97 10.21
C LYS A 73 -10.32 -14.44 10.42
N ASP A 74 -10.67 -15.29 9.45
CA ASP A 74 -10.40 -16.74 9.49
C ASP A 74 -8.89 -17.02 9.59
N ARG A 75 -8.03 -16.22 8.92
CA ARG A 75 -6.56 -16.41 8.91
C ARG A 75 -5.83 -15.78 10.09
N THR A 76 -6.38 -14.74 10.70
CA THR A 76 -5.66 -13.93 11.71
C THR A 76 -6.31 -13.92 13.08
N GLY A 77 -7.57 -14.36 13.19
CA GLY A 77 -8.41 -14.19 14.38
C GLY A 77 -8.83 -12.74 14.65
N ARG A 78 -8.47 -11.77 13.77
CA ARG A 78 -8.69 -10.33 13.99
C ARG A 78 -9.61 -9.72 12.95
N ASP A 79 -10.39 -8.74 13.39
CA ASP A 79 -11.31 -8.01 12.53
C ASP A 79 -10.59 -6.86 11.83
N ALA A 80 -10.91 -6.68 10.55
CA ALA A 80 -10.61 -5.48 9.78
C ALA A 80 -11.91 -4.71 9.51
N TYR A 81 -11.77 -3.49 9.02
CA TYR A 81 -12.88 -2.61 8.69
C TYR A 81 -12.95 -2.43 7.18
N LEU A 82 -14.15 -2.47 6.61
CA LEU A 82 -14.35 -2.10 5.21
C LEU A 82 -14.44 -0.58 5.09
N LEU A 83 -13.70 -0.01 4.14
CA LEU A 83 -13.87 1.36 3.69
C LEU A 83 -14.21 1.33 2.19
N GLN A 84 -15.44 1.69 1.84
CA GLN A 84 -15.83 1.68 0.43
C GLN A 84 -15.15 2.84 -0.29
N LEU A 85 -14.26 2.53 -1.24
CA LEU A 85 -13.44 3.53 -1.92
C LEU A 85 -13.36 3.23 -3.41
N ASN A 86 -13.82 4.19 -4.21
CA ASN A 86 -13.57 4.21 -5.64
C ASN A 86 -12.65 5.37 -6.04
N LEU A 87 -11.37 5.06 -6.23
CA LEU A 87 -10.34 6.02 -6.63
C LEU A 87 -10.58 6.66 -8.01
N SER A 88 -11.46 6.10 -8.84
CA SER A 88 -11.83 6.71 -10.12
C SER A 88 -12.94 7.78 -9.99
N ASN A 89 -13.41 8.10 -8.79
CA ASN A 89 -14.46 9.07 -8.54
C ASN A 89 -14.13 9.92 -7.32
N LEU A 90 -13.76 11.18 -7.53
CA LEU A 90 -13.32 12.10 -6.48
C LEU A 90 -14.40 12.38 -5.41
N LYS A 91 -15.69 12.39 -5.77
CA LYS A 91 -16.77 12.50 -4.78
C LYS A 91 -16.81 11.28 -3.85
N ALA A 92 -16.58 10.09 -4.40
CA ALA A 92 -16.49 8.87 -3.61
C ALA A 92 -15.22 8.84 -2.74
N VAL A 93 -14.10 9.39 -3.23
CA VAL A 93 -12.88 9.57 -2.44
C VAL A 93 -13.13 10.50 -1.25
N LYS A 94 -13.77 11.66 -1.50
CA LYS A 94 -14.13 12.63 -0.45
C LYS A 94 -15.05 12.00 0.59
N ALA A 95 -16.12 11.33 0.17
CA ALA A 95 -17.03 10.65 1.09
C ALA A 95 -16.32 9.59 1.94
N ALA A 96 -15.41 8.80 1.36
CA ALA A 96 -14.62 7.82 2.11
C ALA A 96 -13.65 8.49 3.10
N ALA A 97 -13.05 9.63 2.73
CA ALA A 97 -12.20 10.40 3.64
C ALA A 97 -13.00 11.00 4.81
N GLU A 98 -14.19 11.54 4.55
CA GLU A 98 -15.12 12.03 5.58
C GLU A 98 -15.57 10.89 6.51
N GLU A 99 -15.93 9.73 5.95
CA GLU A 99 -16.27 8.54 6.73
C GLU A 99 -15.09 8.12 7.63
N PHE A 100 -13.88 8.04 7.08
CA PHE A 100 -12.70 7.65 7.85
C PHE A 100 -12.40 8.63 8.98
N THR A 101 -12.39 9.94 8.67
CA THR A 101 -12.11 11.01 9.65
C THR A 101 -13.21 11.13 10.72
N SER A 102 -14.44 10.72 10.43
CA SER A 102 -15.49 10.62 11.45
C SER A 102 -15.24 9.49 12.47
N LYS A 103 -14.49 8.45 12.07
CA LYS A 103 -14.21 7.25 12.88
C LYS A 103 -12.85 7.31 13.56
N GLU A 104 -11.88 7.99 12.96
CA GLU A 104 -10.48 7.97 13.35
C GLU A 104 -9.89 9.37 13.45
N LYS A 105 -9.12 9.60 14.53
CA LYS A 105 -8.43 10.88 14.75
C LYS A 105 -7.13 11.02 13.95
N GLN A 106 -6.55 9.89 13.55
CA GLN A 106 -5.24 9.86 12.90
C GLN A 106 -5.11 8.65 11.98
N LEU A 107 -4.63 8.90 10.76
CA LEU A 107 -4.09 7.87 9.88
C LEU A 107 -2.58 7.74 10.12
N HIS A 108 -2.10 6.53 10.38
CA HIS A 108 -0.68 6.28 10.61
C HIS A 108 0.05 5.80 9.36
N ILE A 109 -0.59 4.91 8.59
CA ILE A 109 0.02 4.32 7.39
C ILE A 109 -1.06 4.22 6.29
N LEU A 110 -0.73 4.66 5.08
CA LEU A 110 -1.55 4.50 3.89
C LEU A 110 -0.79 3.69 2.85
N PHE A 111 -1.31 2.50 2.51
CA PHE A 111 -0.80 1.68 1.43
C PHE A 111 -1.60 1.94 0.15
N ASN A 112 -1.00 2.71 -0.77
CA ASN A 112 -1.51 2.88 -2.12
C ASN A 112 -1.05 1.71 -3.00
N ASN A 113 -1.82 0.62 -2.98
CA ASN A 113 -1.48 -0.59 -3.72
C ASN A 113 -2.12 -0.57 -5.12
N ALA A 114 -1.27 -0.57 -6.15
CA ALA A 114 -1.65 -0.66 -7.55
C ALA A 114 -1.21 -2.01 -8.16
N TYR A 115 -1.97 -2.50 -9.14
CA TYR A 115 -1.70 -3.78 -9.80
C TYR A 115 -0.59 -3.65 -10.84
N ASN A 116 0.33 -4.62 -10.88
CA ASN A 116 1.31 -4.78 -11.96
C ASN A 116 1.29 -6.23 -12.49
N PHE A 117 1.53 -6.39 -13.79
CA PHE A 117 1.33 -7.64 -14.55
C PHE A 117 2.42 -8.70 -14.35
N ILE A 118 3.53 -8.40 -13.66
CA ILE A 118 4.64 -9.36 -13.48
C ILE A 118 4.42 -10.14 -12.18
N LEU A 119 4.21 -11.46 -12.33
CA LEU A 119 3.67 -12.33 -11.29
C LEU A 119 4.78 -13.02 -10.49
N TRP A 120 4.93 -12.62 -9.23
CA TRP A 120 5.55 -13.40 -8.16
C TRP A 120 4.48 -13.80 -7.14
N ASP A 121 4.81 -14.70 -6.21
CA ASP A 121 3.90 -15.02 -5.12
C ASP A 121 3.45 -13.76 -4.35
N VAL A 122 2.17 -13.70 -3.99
CA VAL A 122 1.56 -12.52 -3.37
C VAL A 122 2.20 -12.17 -2.02
N THR A 123 2.74 -13.16 -1.30
CA THR A 123 3.46 -12.93 -0.03
C THR A 123 4.75 -12.15 -0.25
N LEU A 124 5.50 -12.48 -1.30
CA LEU A 124 6.73 -11.75 -1.67
C LEU A 124 6.40 -10.35 -2.19
N GLY A 125 5.33 -10.22 -3.00
CA GLY A 125 4.82 -8.94 -3.48
C GLY A 125 4.52 -7.94 -2.36
N ALA A 126 4.01 -8.43 -1.22
CA ALA A 126 3.70 -7.60 -0.06
C ALA A 126 4.93 -7.04 0.68
N LEU A 127 6.11 -7.66 0.53
CA LEU A 127 7.28 -7.35 1.36
C LEU A 127 7.82 -5.94 1.13
N THR A 128 7.91 -5.48 -0.12
CA THR A 128 8.47 -4.15 -0.42
C THR A 128 7.64 -3.04 0.20
N GLN A 129 6.31 -3.15 0.14
CA GLN A 129 5.45 -2.15 0.78
C GLN A 129 5.49 -2.28 2.30
N LEU A 130 5.41 -3.49 2.85
CA LEU A 130 5.55 -3.70 4.30
C LEU A 130 6.86 -3.11 4.83
N TYR A 131 7.98 -3.32 4.15
CA TYR A 131 9.25 -2.68 4.50
C TYR A 131 9.12 -1.15 4.49
N ALA A 132 8.65 -0.57 3.38
CA ALA A 132 8.52 0.88 3.22
C ALA A 132 7.63 1.53 4.29
N GLY A 133 6.52 0.88 4.65
CA GLY A 133 5.51 1.44 5.55
C GLY A 133 5.68 1.09 7.02
N THR A 134 6.53 0.10 7.36
CA THR A 134 6.62 -0.41 8.75
C THR A 134 8.02 -0.55 9.31
N SER A 135 9.07 -0.58 8.47
CA SER A 135 10.44 -0.73 8.98
C SER A 135 10.98 0.60 9.53
N PRO A 136 11.65 0.60 10.70
CA PRO A 136 12.35 1.79 11.20
C PRO A 136 13.40 2.32 10.23
N GLU A 137 14.07 1.43 9.50
CA GLU A 137 15.12 1.78 8.52
C GLU A 137 14.54 2.59 7.35
N ALA A 138 13.34 2.22 6.87
CA ALA A 138 12.66 2.93 5.80
C ALA A 138 12.21 4.35 6.18
N ALA A 139 12.15 4.70 7.46
CA ALA A 139 11.76 6.05 7.90
C ALA A 139 12.68 7.14 7.33
N THR A 140 13.93 6.79 6.99
CA THR A 140 14.91 7.71 6.39
C THR A 140 14.86 7.75 4.86
N LEU A 141 14.01 6.93 4.23
CA LEU A 141 13.94 6.75 2.77
C LEU A 141 12.83 7.58 2.12
N GLY A 142 12.40 8.68 2.75
CA GLY A 142 11.39 9.58 2.19
C GLY A 142 11.79 10.06 0.78
N GLY A 143 10.87 9.93 -0.19
CA GLY A 143 11.09 10.30 -1.58
C GLY A 143 11.93 9.32 -2.41
N GLN A 144 12.42 8.22 -1.82
CA GLN A 144 13.17 7.20 -2.54
C GLN A 144 12.24 6.20 -3.25
N TYR A 145 12.77 5.55 -4.29
CA TYR A 145 12.07 4.50 -5.02
C TYR A 145 12.54 3.11 -4.59
N LEU A 146 11.59 2.24 -4.25
CA LEU A 146 11.88 0.87 -3.83
C LEU A 146 11.44 -0.13 -4.90
N VAL A 147 12.30 -1.13 -5.13
CA VAL A 147 12.06 -2.25 -6.03
C VAL A 147 12.08 -3.57 -5.25
N PRO A 148 11.43 -4.62 -5.77
CA PRO A 148 11.51 -5.97 -5.21
C PRO A 148 12.95 -6.43 -4.91
N TRP A 149 13.27 -6.97 -3.74
CA TRP A 149 12.51 -6.95 -2.49
C TRP A 149 13.12 -5.94 -1.53
N ALA A 150 12.37 -4.89 -1.17
CA ALA A 150 12.83 -3.86 -0.22
C ALA A 150 14.21 -3.26 -0.55
N ARG A 151 14.52 -3.05 -1.85
CA ARG A 151 15.80 -2.48 -2.31
C ARG A 151 15.58 -1.10 -2.89
N LEU A 152 16.55 -0.21 -2.72
CA LEU A 152 16.56 1.04 -3.49
C LEU A 152 16.72 0.71 -4.98
N GLY A 153 15.86 1.34 -5.79
CA GLY A 153 15.90 1.28 -7.24
C GLY A 153 15.92 2.70 -7.81
N THR A 154 16.06 2.76 -9.13
CA THR A 154 15.98 4.02 -9.87
C THR A 154 14.59 4.14 -10.47
N PRO A 155 13.84 5.21 -10.17
CA PRO A 155 12.54 5.42 -10.79
C PRO A 155 12.69 5.86 -12.26
N ARG A 156 11.56 6.02 -12.95
CA ARG A 156 11.56 6.62 -14.29
C ARG A 156 12.07 8.07 -14.21
N ALA A 157 12.78 8.52 -15.24
CA ALA A 157 13.43 9.84 -15.21
C ALA A 157 12.44 11.01 -15.01
N ASP A 158 11.21 10.87 -15.50
CA ASP A 158 10.14 11.86 -15.37
C ASP A 158 9.66 12.06 -13.92
N THR A 159 9.89 11.11 -13.01
CA THR A 159 9.47 11.27 -11.61
C THR A 159 10.31 12.29 -10.84
N GLY A 160 11.47 12.67 -11.37
CA GLY A 160 12.33 13.71 -10.80
C GLY A 160 12.06 15.12 -11.34
N ASP A 161 11.10 15.28 -12.25
CA ASP A 161 10.75 16.58 -12.81
C ASP A 161 9.92 17.40 -11.80
N GLU A 162 10.58 18.35 -11.14
CA GLU A 162 9.93 19.21 -10.15
C GLU A 162 8.84 20.12 -10.74
N GLN A 163 9.01 20.54 -12.00
CA GLN A 163 8.02 21.41 -12.64
C GLN A 163 6.76 20.62 -12.94
N LEU A 164 6.90 19.45 -13.57
CA LEU A 164 5.78 18.55 -13.83
C LEU A 164 5.09 18.13 -12.52
N GLY A 165 5.87 17.89 -11.45
CA GLY A 165 5.33 17.60 -10.12
C GLY A 165 4.46 18.74 -9.56
N LYS A 166 4.90 20.00 -9.70
CA LYS A 166 4.12 21.19 -9.28
C LYS A 166 2.87 21.40 -10.13
N GLU A 167 2.96 21.17 -11.44
CA GLU A 167 1.82 21.25 -12.35
C GLU A 167 0.77 20.19 -12.00
N LEU A 168 1.20 18.94 -11.78
CA LEU A 168 0.33 17.86 -11.32
C LEU A 168 -0.32 18.18 -9.96
N TRP A 169 0.46 18.69 -9.00
CA TRP A 169 -0.07 19.07 -7.68
C TRP A 169 -1.16 20.13 -7.78
N THR A 170 -0.89 21.21 -8.52
CA THR A 170 -1.87 22.29 -8.76
C THR A 170 -3.14 21.74 -9.39
N TRP A 171 -2.99 20.90 -10.42
CA TRP A 171 -4.14 20.29 -11.08
C TRP A 171 -4.97 19.41 -10.12
N LEU A 172 -4.32 18.65 -9.24
CA LEU A 172 -5.00 17.81 -8.23
C LEU A 172 -5.81 18.65 -7.25
N GLU A 173 -5.23 19.73 -6.72
CA GLU A 173 -5.94 20.67 -5.82
C GLU A 173 -7.19 21.23 -6.52
N GLU A 174 -7.07 21.70 -7.76
CA GLU A 174 -8.21 22.18 -8.55
C GLU A 174 -9.29 21.11 -8.76
N GLN A 175 -8.93 19.84 -8.94
CA GLN A 175 -9.93 18.77 -9.08
C GLN A 175 -10.64 18.46 -7.75
N VAL A 176 -9.92 18.56 -6.63
CA VAL A 176 -10.48 18.33 -5.29
C VAL A 176 -11.42 19.46 -4.89
N GLU A 177 -11.11 20.72 -5.21
CA GLU A 177 -12.02 21.86 -4.94
C GLU A 177 -13.38 21.75 -5.66
N ARG A 178 -13.44 20.98 -6.75
CA ARG A 178 -14.66 20.79 -7.55
C ARG A 178 -15.62 19.75 -6.99
N VAL A 179 -15.27 19.06 -5.90
CA VAL A 179 -16.09 17.97 -5.30
C VAL A 179 -16.43 18.19 -3.84
#